data_AF-A0A8C9KRM2-F1
#
_entry.id   AF-A0A8C9KRM2-F1
#
_cell.length_a   1.000
_cell.length_b   1.000
_cell.length_c   1.000
_cell.angle_alpha   90.00
_cell.angle_beta   90.00
_cell.angle_gamma   90.00
#
_symmetry.space_group_name_H-M   'P 1'
#
loop_
_entity.id
_entity.type
_entity.pdbx_description
1 polymer ?
#
loop_
_entity_poly.entity_id
_entity_poly.type
_entity_poly.pdbx_seq_one_letter_code
_entity_poly.pdbx_strand_id
1 'polypeptide(L)'
;MVQTLLQQYRDIPDGTECHRKTYASTTLSGAAGLIFSAYSVTLQPPDSFLEGVARTGRYTFTAAHSYGIGAAACAYMGTIAALVKMGQLEGWKVFAAPKV
;
A
#
# COMPACT_ATOMS: atom_id res chain seq x y z
N MET A 1 15.24 3.28 -3.63
CA MET A 1 14.46 2.19 -4.26
C MET A 1 12.95 2.39 -4.20
N VAL A 2 12.33 2.74 -3.06
CA VAL A 2 10.87 3.00 -3.01
C VAL A 2 10.45 4.23 -3.82
N GLN A 3 11.25 5.30 -3.80
CA GLN A 3 10.97 6.52 -4.56
C GLN A 3 10.92 6.27 -6.08
N THR A 4 11.82 5.44 -6.62
CA THR A 4 11.86 5.14 -8.05
C THR A 4 10.63 4.35 -8.51
N LEU A 5 10.09 3.45 -7.67
CA LEU A 5 8.84 2.74 -7.96
C LEU A 5 7.63 3.69 -7.98
N LEU A 6 7.58 4.64 -7.05
CA LEU A 6 6.53 5.67 -7.00
C LEU A 6 6.60 6.62 -8.21
N GLN A 7 7.79 7.03 -8.63
CA GLN A 7 7.96 7.82 -9.85
C GLN A 7 7.48 7.04 -11.06
N GLN A 8 7.93 5.79 -11.21
CA GLN A 8 7.49 4.92 -12.31
C GLN A 8 5.97 4.72 -12.35
N TYR A 9 5.30 4.62 -11.21
CA TYR A 9 3.84 4.55 -11.14
C TYR A 9 3.16 5.87 -11.58
N ARG A 10 3.74 7.01 -11.24
CA ARG A 10 3.22 8.35 -11.59
C ARG A 10 3.44 8.70 -13.06
N ASP A 11 4.55 8.26 -13.64
CA ASP A 11 4.90 8.54 -15.04
C ASP A 11 3.96 7.85 -16.04
N ILE A 12 3.29 6.75 -15.64
CA ILE A 12 2.35 6.01 -16.49
C ILE A 12 0.99 6.74 -16.50
N PRO A 13 0.57 7.31 -17.66
CA PRO A 13 -0.72 7.98 -17.74
C PRO A 13 -1.87 6.98 -17.56
N ASP A 14 -2.96 7.44 -16.94
CA ASP A 14 -4.16 6.62 -16.77
C ASP A 14 -4.81 6.34 -18.13
N GLY A 15 -5.13 5.08 -18.41
CA GLY A 15 -5.88 4.67 -19.60
C GLY A 15 -5.08 4.19 -20.82
N THR A 16 -3.75 4.21 -20.80
CA THR A 16 -2.91 3.74 -21.93
C THR A 16 -2.40 2.31 -21.75
N GLU A 17 -1.75 2.01 -20.62
CA GLU A 17 -1.17 0.69 -20.32
C GLU A 17 -1.68 0.12 -18.99
N CYS A 18 -2.82 -0.57 -19.05
CA CYS A 18 -3.44 -1.19 -17.88
C CYS A 18 -2.52 -2.23 -17.21
N HIS A 19 -1.84 -3.07 -18.00
CA HIS A 19 -1.00 -4.14 -17.46
C HIS A 19 0.19 -3.61 -16.67
N ARG A 20 0.93 -2.64 -17.23
CA ARG A 20 2.12 -2.07 -16.59
C ARG A 20 1.77 -1.29 -15.33
N LYS A 21 0.66 -0.54 -15.34
CA LYS A 21 0.21 0.20 -14.16
C LYS A 21 -0.29 -0.70 -13.04
N THR A 22 -0.97 -1.80 -13.40
CA THR A 22 -1.42 -2.81 -12.43
C THR A 22 -0.24 -3.55 -11.82
N TYR A 23 0.78 -3.88 -12.61
CA TYR A 23 2.01 -4.46 -12.07
C TYR A 23 2.74 -3.49 -11.13
N ALA A 24 2.82 -2.21 -11.49
CA ALA A 24 3.41 -1.18 -10.65
C ALA A 24 2.64 -0.98 -9.33
N SER A 25 1.31 -0.96 -9.33
CA SER A 25 0.53 -0.88 -8.08
C SER A 25 0.66 -2.13 -7.23
N THR A 26 0.70 -3.32 -7.85
CA THR A 26 0.86 -4.60 -7.15
C THR A 26 2.24 -4.71 -6.48
N THR A 27 3.29 -4.23 -7.14
CA THR A 27 4.63 -4.21 -6.54
C THR A 27 4.70 -3.24 -5.36
N LEU A 28 4.05 -2.07 -5.44
CA LEU A 28 3.94 -1.12 -4.33
C LEU A 28 3.16 -1.72 -3.14
N SER A 29 2.02 -2.35 -3.39
CA SER A 29 1.24 -2.99 -2.32
C SER A 29 1.97 -4.19 -1.72
N GLY A 30 2.63 -5.01 -2.54
CA GLY A 30 3.47 -6.11 -2.08
C GLY A 30 4.61 -5.64 -1.18
N ALA A 31 5.30 -4.56 -1.55
CA ALA A 31 6.35 -3.97 -0.71
C ALA A 31 5.79 -3.49 0.65
N ALA A 32 4.66 -2.79 0.65
CA ALA A 32 4.00 -2.36 1.89
C ALA A 32 3.57 -3.55 2.77
N GLY A 33 3.03 -4.60 2.16
CA GLY A 33 2.64 -5.84 2.86
C GLY A 33 3.82 -6.58 3.47
N LEU A 34 4.97 -6.62 2.79
CA LEU A 34 6.20 -7.19 3.33
C LEU A 34 6.76 -6.39 4.50
N ILE A 35 6.74 -5.05 4.40
CA ILE A 35 7.15 -4.17 5.51
C ILE A 35 6.25 -4.41 6.71
N PHE A 36 4.93 -4.41 6.51
CA PHE A 36 3.97 -4.66 7.57
C PHE A 36 4.14 -6.05 8.20
N SER A 37 4.41 -7.07 7.39
CA SER A 37 4.68 -8.44 7.84
C SER A 37 5.96 -8.53 8.68
N ALA A 38 7.02 -7.83 8.28
CA ALA A 38 8.26 -7.76 9.06
C ALA A 38 8.03 -7.09 10.43
N TYR A 39 7.20 -6.03 10.48
CA TYR A 39 6.84 -5.40 11.74
C TYR A 39 5.97 -6.28 12.64
N SER A 40 4.99 -6.99 12.09
CA SER A 40 4.12 -7.84 12.90
C SER A 40 4.86 -9.01 13.54
N VAL A 41 5.84 -9.60 12.85
CA VAL A 41 6.69 -10.66 13.39
C VAL A 41 7.67 -10.14 14.44
N THR A 42 8.26 -8.94 14.25
CA THR A 42 9.23 -8.39 15.22
C THR A 42 8.56 -7.89 16.50
N LEU A 43 7.34 -7.34 16.41
CA LEU A 43 6.62 -6.82 17.59
C LEU A 43 5.87 -7.91 18.37
N GLN A 44 5.43 -8.99 17.70
CA GLN A 44 4.79 -10.13 18.34
C GLN A 44 5.45 -11.42 17.85
N PRO A 45 6.59 -11.82 18.46
CA PRO A 45 7.29 -13.03 18.07
C PRO A 45 6.37 -14.24 18.24
N PRO A 46 6.23 -15.09 17.21
CA PRO A 46 5.44 -16.31 17.30
C PRO A 46 6.21 -17.36 18.13
N ASP A 47 5.50 -18.09 18.99
CA ASP A 47 6.10 -19.18 19.78
C ASP A 47 6.48 -20.39 18.93
N SER A 48 5.95 -20.49 17.71
CA SER A 48 6.22 -21.59 16.77
C SER A 48 6.33 -21.13 15.31
N PHE A 49 7.13 -21.84 14.51
CA PHE A 49 7.31 -21.55 13.08
C PHE A 49 5.98 -21.60 12.29
N LEU A 50 5.08 -22.52 12.64
CA LEU A 50 3.76 -22.65 12.01
C LEU A 50 2.86 -21.44 12.30
N GLU A 51 2.91 -20.91 13.52
CA GLU A 51 2.18 -19.70 13.88
C GLU A 51 2.77 -18.46 13.21
N GLY A 52 4.11 -18.39 13.07
CA GLY A 52 4.77 -17.34 12.31
C GLY A 52 4.34 -17.29 10.85
N VAL A 53 4.26 -18.45 10.19
CA VAL A 53 3.78 -18.55 8.79
C VAL A 53 2.29 -18.19 8.71
N ALA A 54 1.45 -18.70 9.61
CA ALA A 54 0.02 -18.38 9.63
C ALA A 54 -0.25 -16.89 9.89
N ARG A 55 0.54 -16.24 10.75
CA ARG A 55 0.41 -14.81 11.09
C ARG A 55 0.89 -13.92 9.94
N THR A 56 1.99 -14.29 9.29
CA THR A 56 2.49 -13.64 8.08
C THR A 56 1.48 -13.76 6.93
N GLY A 57 0.83 -14.93 6.80
CA GLY A 57 -0.19 -15.20 5.78
C GLY A 57 -1.50 -14.41 5.95
N ARG A 58 -1.91 -14.11 7.20
CA ARG A 58 -3.12 -13.32 7.46
C ARG A 58 -3.04 -11.89 6.94
N TYR A 59 -1.85 -11.29 6.97
CA TYR A 59 -1.64 -9.93 6.45
C TYR A 59 -1.48 -9.88 4.92
N THR A 60 -1.22 -11.01 4.28
CA THR A 60 -1.11 -11.11 2.82
C THR A 60 -2.38 -11.57 2.13
N PHE A 61 -3.28 -12.31 2.80
CA PHE A 61 -4.41 -12.96 2.10
C PHE A 61 -5.81 -12.87 2.72
N THR A 62 -6.02 -12.32 3.92
CA THR A 62 -7.37 -12.36 4.52
C THR A 62 -8.03 -11.00 4.64
N ALA A 63 -9.01 -10.79 3.75
CA ALA A 63 -10.15 -9.92 4.00
C ALA A 63 -10.67 -10.18 5.43
N ALA A 64 -10.81 -9.15 6.24
CA ALA A 64 -11.56 -9.27 7.48
C ALA A 64 -12.95 -9.84 7.10
N HIS A 65 -13.37 -10.95 7.72
CA HIS A 65 -14.70 -11.57 7.52
C HIS A 65 -15.80 -10.69 8.15
N SER A 66 -15.81 -9.41 7.80
CA SER A 66 -16.68 -8.41 8.36
C SER A 66 -17.00 -7.37 7.29
N TYR A 67 -18.27 -7.30 6.92
CA TYR A 67 -18.78 -6.29 5.98
C TYR A 67 -18.48 -4.86 6.46
N GLY A 68 -18.47 -4.63 7.79
CA GLY A 68 -18.15 -3.32 8.38
C GLY A 68 -16.73 -2.85 8.08
N ILE A 69 -15.72 -3.70 8.25
CA ILE A 69 -14.33 -3.35 7.91
C ILE A 69 -14.18 -3.16 6.40
N GLY A 70 -14.85 -3.97 5.58
CA GLY A 70 -14.84 -3.80 4.13
C GLY A 70 -15.43 -2.44 3.69
N ALA A 71 -16.57 -2.05 4.25
CA ALA A 71 -17.21 -0.77 3.96
C ALA A 71 -16.36 0.42 4.43
N ALA A 72 -15.82 0.35 5.65
CA ALA A 72 -14.92 1.37 6.18
C ALA A 72 -13.66 1.48 5.30
N ALA A 73 -13.02 0.36 4.98
CA ALA A 73 -11.83 0.35 4.13
C ALA A 73 -12.10 0.94 2.74
N CYS A 74 -13.25 0.65 2.12
CA CYS A 74 -13.65 1.24 0.85
C CYS A 74 -13.73 2.78 0.96
N ALA A 75 -14.43 3.29 1.97
CA ALA A 75 -14.58 4.72 2.18
C ALA A 75 -13.23 5.42 2.44
N TYR A 76 -12.40 4.87 3.34
CA TYR A 76 -11.10 5.45 3.67
C TYR A 76 -10.10 5.34 2.52
N MET A 77 -9.94 4.16 1.91
CA MET A 77 -8.98 3.99 0.81
C MET A 77 -9.43 4.74 -0.44
N GLY A 78 -10.73 4.83 -0.71
CA GLY A 78 -11.26 5.60 -1.83
C GLY A 78 -11.02 7.11 -1.68
N THR A 79 -11.28 7.66 -0.49
CA THR A 79 -11.00 9.08 -0.21
C THR A 79 -9.52 9.41 -0.27
N ILE A 80 -8.66 8.54 0.29
CA ILE A 80 -7.20 8.69 0.20
C ILE A 80 -6.74 8.64 -1.26
N ALA A 81 -7.23 7.70 -2.07
CA ALA A 81 -6.86 7.60 -3.48
C ALA A 81 -7.26 8.87 -4.27
N ALA A 82 -8.45 9.41 -4.02
CA ALA A 82 -8.90 10.65 -4.63
C ALA A 82 -8.01 11.84 -4.23
N LEU A 83 -7.69 11.98 -2.95
CA LEU A 83 -6.79 13.03 -2.44
C LEU A 83 -5.39 12.92 -3.03
N VAL A 84 -4.85 11.70 -3.15
CA VAL A 84 -3.55 11.46 -3.78
C VAL A 84 -3.56 11.90 -5.24
N LYS A 85 -4.65 11.63 -5.99
CA LYS A 85 -4.76 12.08 -7.38
C LYS A 85 -4.91 13.61 -7.49
N MET A 86 -5.68 14.23 -6.60
CA MET A 86 -5.81 15.71 -6.57
C MET A 86 -4.47 16.37 -6.25
N GLY A 87 -3.77 15.93 -5.20
CA GLY A 87 -2.44 16.45 -4.86
C GLY A 87 -1.40 16.25 -5.97
N GLN A 88 -1.61 15.24 -6.83
CA GLN A 88 -0.79 15.01 -8.01
C GLN A 88 -1.01 16.01 -9.14
N LEU A 89 -2.25 16.42 -9.35
CA LEU A 89 -2.60 17.43 -10.36
C LEU A 89 -2.22 18.83 -9.88
N GLU A 90 -2.34 19.07 -8.57
CA GLU A 90 -2.04 20.38 -7.94
C GLU A 90 -0.58 20.52 -7.48
N GLY A 91 0.26 19.49 -7.63
CA GLY A 91 1.69 19.54 -7.31
C GLY A 91 1.99 19.61 -5.81
N TRP A 92 1.12 19.08 -4.95
CA TRP A 92 1.33 19.07 -3.50
C TRP A 92 2.58 18.26 -3.13
N LYS A 93 3.48 18.89 -2.35
CA LYS A 93 4.67 18.24 -1.82
C LYS A 93 4.39 17.67 -0.43
N VAL A 94 4.12 16.35 -0.37
CA VAL A 94 3.82 15.62 0.88
C VAL A 94 4.94 15.78 1.92
N PHE A 95 6.19 15.82 1.45
CA PHE A 95 7.37 16.14 2.25
C PHE A 95 8.02 17.39 1.66
N ALA A 96 7.50 18.56 2.02
CA ALA A 96 8.10 19.82 1.61
C ALA A 96 9.46 20.00 2.31
N ALA A 97 10.49 20.40 1.56
CA ALA A 97 11.75 20.81 2.16
C ALA A 97 11.49 22.01 3.09
N PRO A 98 12.17 22.09 4.25
CA PRO A 98 12.09 23.26 5.11
C PRO A 98 12.51 24.48 4.30
N LYS A 99 11.63 25.48 4.24
CA LYS A 99 11.88 26.75 3.56
C LYS A 99 12.31 27.73 4.66
N VAL A 100 13.60 27.72 4.98
CA VAL A 100 14.32 28.75 5.75
C VAL A 100 15.62 29.04 5.03
#